data_AF-A0A9Y0ZEX0-F1
#
_entry.id   AF-A0A9Y0ZEX0-F1
#
_cell.length_a   1.000
_cell.length_b   1.000
_cell.length_c   1.000
_cell.angle_alpha   90.00
_cell.angle_beta   90.00
_cell.angle_gamma   90.00
#
_symmetry.space_group_name_H-M   'P 1'
#
loop_
_entity.id
_entity.type
_entity.pdbx_description
1 polymer ?
#
loop_
_entity_poly.entity_id
_entity_poly.type
_entity_poly.pdbx_seq_one_letter_code
_entity_poly.pdbx_strand_id
1 'polypeptide(L)' 'MLEMDRIIRPQGFIIIRDEDSIASRILQLAPKFLWEVESHVLDNKKKTESMLICRKKFWAIV' A
#
# COMPACT_ATOMS: atom_id res chain seq x y z
N MET A 1 1.71 9.62 0.34
CA MET A 1 1.74 8.73 -0.85
C MET A 1 2.44 9.35 -2.05
N LEU A 2 2.25 10.64 -2.37
CA LEU A 2 2.91 11.29 -3.52
C LEU A 2 4.45 11.15 -3.51
N GLU A 3 5.11 11.44 -2.39
CA GLU A 3 6.57 11.30 -2.28
C GLU A 3 7.04 9.85 -2.47
N MET A 4 6.28 8.88 -1.92
CA MET A 4 6.58 7.45 -2.11
C MET A 4 6.41 7.03 -3.58
N ASP A 5 5.42 7.58 -4.29
CA ASP A 5 5.21 7.32 -5.71
C ASP A 5 6.37 7.80 -6.58
N ARG A 6 6.97 8.94 -6.25
CA ARG A 6 8.14 9.46 -6.97
C ARG A 6 9.40 8.61 -6.76
N ILE A 7 9.55 8.00 -5.59
CA ILE A 7 10.72 7.18 -5.23
C ILE A 7 10.65 5.80 -5.88
N ILE A 8 9.45 5.23 -6.00
CA ILE A 8 9.30 3.84 -6.41
C ILE A 8 9.31 3.67 -7.91
N ARG A 9 10.19 2.74 -8.33
CA ARG A 9 10.24 2.28 -9.71
C ARG A 9 8.98 1.50 -10.07
N PRO A 10 8.57 1.53 -11.34
CA PRO A 10 7.50 0.66 -11.82
C PRO A 10 7.69 -0.79 -11.43
N GLN A 11 6.58 -1.48 -11.12
CA GLN A 11 6.54 -2.86 -10.61
C GLN A 11 7.21 -3.07 -9.25
N GLY A 12 7.75 -2.02 -8.62
CA GLY A 12 8.31 -2.07 -7.27
C GLY A 12 7.23 -2.32 -6.21
N PHE A 13 7.68 -2.86 -5.08
CA PHE A 13 6.85 -3.21 -3.94
C PHE A 13 7.10 -2.27 -2.75
N ILE A 14 6.04 -2.03 -1.98
CA ILE A 14 6.08 -1.38 -0.67
C ILE A 14 5.38 -2.29 0.30
N ILE A 15 5.98 -2.45 1.47
CA ILE A 15 5.33 -3.10 2.60
C ILE A 15 5.10 -2.01 3.63
N ILE A 16 3.84 -1.77 3.96
CA ILE A 16 3.43 -0.79 4.96
C ILE A 16 2.80 -1.58 6.11
N ARG A 17 3.28 -1.39 7.33
CA ARG A 17 2.67 -1.96 8.53
C ARG A 17 2.26 -0.81 9.43
N ASP A 18 0.98 -0.73 9.73
CA ASP A 18 0.43 0.37 10.53
C ASP A 18 -0.88 -0.03 11.22
N GLU A 19 -1.44 0.87 12.01
CA GLU A 19 -2.76 0.71 12.60
C GLU A 19 -3.85 0.61 11.52
N ASP A 20 -4.90 -0.17 11.79
CA ASP A 20 -6.00 -0.43 10.84
C ASP A 20 -6.67 0.85 10.31
N SER A 21 -6.71 1.91 11.11
CA SER A 21 -7.27 3.20 10.69
C SER A 21 -6.47 3.83 9.55
N ILE A 22 -5.14 3.73 9.61
CA ILE A 22 -4.23 4.26 8.58
C ILE A 22 -4.23 3.32 7.38
N ALA A 23 -4.17 2.01 7.62
CA ALA A 23 -4.20 1.01 6.54
C ALA A 23 -5.48 1.14 5.69
N SER A 24 -6.65 1.32 6.32
CA SER A 24 -7.92 1.54 5.62
C SER A 24 -7.88 2.80 4.73
N ARG A 25 -7.26 3.88 5.19
CA ARG A 25 -7.06 5.10 4.38
C ARG A 25 -6.13 4.85 3.19
N ILE A 26 -5.06 4.08 3.39
CA ILE A 26 -4.13 3.71 2.31
C ILE A 26 -4.83 2.84 1.27
N LEU A 27 -5.62 1.85 1.69
CA LEU A 27 -6.45 1.00 0.82
C LEU A 27 -7.36 1.82 -0.10
N GLN A 28 -7.92 2.94 0.40
CA GLN A 28 -8.76 3.84 -0.40
C GLN A 28 -7.95 4.77 -1.34
N LEU A 29 -6.70 5.09 -0.99
CA LEU A 29 -5.86 6.03 -1.75
C LEU A 29 -5.00 5.34 -2.81
N ALA A 30 -4.45 4.16 -2.53
CA ALA A 30 -3.50 3.48 -3.39
C ALA A 30 -3.99 3.23 -4.83
N PRO A 31 -5.26 2.84 -5.07
CA PRO A 31 -5.75 2.63 -6.44
C PRO A 31 -5.72 3.91 -7.28
N LYS A 32 -5.82 5.09 -6.64
CA LYS A 32 -5.73 6.40 -7.32
C LYS A 32 -4.32 6.70 -7.82
N PHE A 33 -3.30 6.03 -7.27
CA PHE A 33 -1.91 6.09 -7.72
C PHE A 33 -1.54 4.95 -8.67
N LEU A 34 -2.52 4.16 -9.14
CA LEU A 34 -2.30 2.95 -9.94
C LEU A 34 -1.46 1.90 -9.19
N TRP A 35 -1.66 1.79 -7.88
CA TRP A 35 -1.02 0.74 -7.08
C TRP A 35 -2.03 -0.38 -6.81
N GLU A 36 -1.56 -1.62 -6.92
CA GLU A 36 -2.26 -2.81 -6.43
C GLU A 36 -1.95 -2.95 -4.95
N VAL A 37 -2.95 -3.28 -4.13
CA VAL A 37 -2.76 -3.44 -2.68
C VAL A 37 -3.34 -4.76 -2.24
N GLU A 38 -2.57 -5.48 -1.44
CA GLU A 38 -2.96 -6.70 -0.77
C GLU A 38 -2.87 -6.49 0.74
N SER A 39 -3.99 -6.64 1.44
CA SER A 39 -4.06 -6.46 2.88
C SER A 39 -3.94 -7.79 3.62
N HIS A 40 -3.00 -7.87 4.54
CA HIS A 40 -2.81 -8.97 5.46
C HIS A 40 -3.06 -8.48 6.88
N VAL A 41 -4.09 -9.02 7.52
CA VAL A 41 -4.39 -8.74 8.92
C VAL A 41 -3.43 -9.55 9.78
N LEU A 42 -2.63 -8.89 10.62
CA LEU A 42 -1.86 -9.58 11.63
C LEU A 42 -2.68 -9.59 12.91
N ASP A 43 -3.21 -10.76 13.27
CA ASP A 43 -3.94 -10.94 14.51
C ASP A 43 -2.93 -11.07 15.68
N ASN A 44 -2.36 -9.93 16.08
CA ASN A 44 -1.50 -9.83 17.24
C ASN A 44 -2.37 -9.45 18.44
N LYS A 45 -2.45 -10.34 19.44
CA LYS A 45 -3.37 -10.34 20.60
C LYS A 45 -3.52 -9.05 21.43
N LYS A 46 -2.77 -7.98 21.12
CA LYS A 46 -2.77 -6.71 21.86
C LYS A 46 -3.00 -5.46 21.00
N LYS A 47 -2.83 -5.51 19.67
CA LYS A 47 -3.03 -4.36 18.77
C LYS A 47 -3.45 -4.83 17.38
N THR A 48 -4.51 -4.21 16.87
CA THR A 48 -4.99 -4.39 15.49
C THR A 48 -4.07 -3.62 14.54
N GLU A 49 -2.99 -4.28 14.15
CA GLU A 49 -2.06 -3.80 13.12
C GLU A 49 -2.30 -4.57 11.83
N SER A 50 -2.33 -3.85 10.71
CA SER A 50 -2.46 -4.44 9.39
C SER A 50 -1.19 -4.20 8.58
N MET A 51 -0.84 -5.22 7.80
CA MET A 51 0.22 -5.15 6.81
C MET A 51 -0.40 -5.00 5.43
N LEU A 52 0.01 -3.98 4.71
CA LEU A 52 -0.35 -3.75 3.32
C LEU A 52 0.87 -4.01 2.45
N ILE A 53 0.69 -4.86 1.45
CA ILE A 53 1.67 -5.08 0.39
C ILE A 53 1.15 -4.32 -0.83
N CYS A 54 1.81 -3.23 -1.17
CA CYS A 54 1.46 -2.39 -2.31
C CYS A 54 2.44 -2.63 -3.47
N ARG A 55 1.94 -2.78 -4.69
CA ARG A 55 2.74 -2.89 -5.91
C ARG A 55 2.40 -1.77 -6.88
N LYS A 56 3.40 -0.99 -7.30
CA LYS A 56 3.19 0.08 -8.28
C LYS A 56 3.02 -0.53 -9.67
N LYS A 57 1.89 -0.26 -10.36
CA LYS A 57 1.76 -0.67 -11.76
C LYS A 57 2.72 0.12 -12.63
N PHE A 58 3.30 -0.57 -13.61
CA PHE A 58 3.90 0.15 -14.73
C PHE A 58 2.79 0.65 -15.63
N TRP A 59 2.78 1.94 -15.88
CA TRP A 59 1.92 2.55 -16.87
C TRP A 59 2.84 3.08 -17.98
N ALA A 60 2.70 2.51 -19.17
CA ALA A 60 3.22 3.09 -20.39
C ALA A 60 2.02 3.71 -21.10
N ILE A 61 2.16 4.94 -21.59
CA ILE A 61 1.21 5.51 -22.54
C ILE A 61 1.49 4.77 -23.85
N VAL A 62 0.55 3.94 -24.28
CA VAL A 62 0.59 3.28 -25.60
C VAL A 62 -0.03 4.21 -26.63
#